data_AF-A0A931V5X0-F1
#
_entry.id   AF-A0A931V5X0-F1
#
_cell.length_a   1.000
_cell.length_b   1.000
_cell.length_c   1.000
_cell.angle_alpha   90.00
_cell.angle_beta   90.00
_cell.angle_gamma   90.00
#
_symmetry.space_group_name_H-M   'P 1'
#
loop_
_entity.id
_entity.type
_entity.pdbx_description
1 polymer ?
#
loop_
_entity_poly.entity_id
_entity_poly.type
_entity_poly.pdbx_seq_one_letter_code
_entity_poly.pdbx_strand_id
1 'polypeptide(L)'
;MSDDPESALVAELRGLAGPTAANADSFVIARAHLRIDVIYTGGSSSSVTLKATYDHVAKPVSPAEGYRDVGLLRAPRPMHITLRPEDAGDVAAKRERLSVEWQTGDEEFDRRVYVDSDTTDRAVLSAVLNAEVRAATLALMDLGFKTVIIDDGGQVIARVVEFVQRVPRANRGRLAVDAFARLLGNLPAVTHVETARPAVPLLGWTRLLGAIGAIGWGLNVGYVGLVLMAFHAVSGRASREPEPPGTLATIAVIAVAIVAGVIAAKVYGSLVRERVRGRSNAHQLAFTATLCAFGGASVLTFTAMFVAVMALAGR
;
A
#
# COMPACT_ATOMS: atom_id res chain seq x y z
N MET A 1 1.83 -36.05 4.99
CA MET A 1 2.20 -34.74 4.41
C MET A 1 1.26 -33.72 5.03
N SER A 2 1.75 -32.56 5.43
CA SER A 2 0.89 -31.48 5.93
C SER A 2 0.00 -31.03 4.78
N ASP A 3 -1.33 -30.97 4.98
CA ASP A 3 -2.30 -30.42 4.02
C ASP A 3 -2.23 -28.89 3.93
N ASP A 4 -1.22 -28.29 4.55
CA ASP A 4 -0.98 -26.86 4.53
C ASP A 4 -0.58 -26.37 3.12
N PRO A 5 -1.40 -25.50 2.49
CA PRO A 5 -1.15 -24.99 1.15
C PRO A 5 0.14 -24.17 1.03
N GLU A 6 0.64 -23.61 2.14
CA GLU A 6 1.95 -22.96 2.23
C GLU A 6 3.07 -23.98 2.06
N SER A 7 3.07 -25.01 2.92
CA SER A 7 4.03 -26.11 2.87
C SER A 7 4.08 -26.77 1.48
N ALA A 8 2.93 -26.91 0.81
CA ALA A 8 2.85 -27.48 -0.54
C ALA A 8 3.54 -26.60 -1.60
N LEU A 9 3.27 -25.30 -1.64
CA LEU A 9 3.90 -24.40 -2.62
C LEU A 9 5.42 -24.35 -2.42
N VAL A 10 5.86 -24.20 -1.17
CA VAL A 10 7.29 -24.10 -0.85
C VAL A 10 8.00 -25.41 -1.19
N ALA A 11 7.40 -26.56 -0.89
CA ALA A 11 7.96 -27.86 -1.25
C ALA A 11 8.09 -28.03 -2.78
N GLU A 12 7.08 -27.63 -3.56
CA GLU A 12 7.16 -27.66 -5.02
C GLU A 12 8.28 -26.76 -5.54
N LEU A 13 8.40 -25.52 -5.04
CA LEU A 13 9.45 -24.58 -5.45
C LEU A 13 10.86 -25.09 -5.09
N ARG A 14 11.03 -25.68 -3.91
CA ARG A 14 12.30 -26.32 -3.51
C ARG A 14 12.63 -27.51 -4.40
N GLY A 15 11.62 -28.31 -4.77
CA GLY A 15 11.78 -29.41 -5.72
C GLY A 15 12.29 -28.95 -7.09
N LEU A 16 11.84 -27.77 -7.57
CA LEU A 16 12.32 -27.17 -8.82
C LEU A 16 13.75 -26.64 -8.74
N ALA A 17 14.21 -26.21 -7.55
CA ALA A 17 15.58 -25.74 -7.32
C ALA A 17 16.59 -26.88 -7.15
N GLY A 18 16.12 -28.10 -6.90
CA GLY A 18 16.94 -29.29 -6.72
C GLY A 18 17.33 -29.57 -5.26
N PRO A 19 18.17 -30.60 -5.02
CA PRO A 19 18.39 -31.18 -3.69
C PRO A 19 18.96 -30.20 -2.65
N THR A 20 19.73 -29.21 -3.09
CA THR A 20 20.38 -28.23 -2.22
C THR A 20 19.40 -27.24 -1.57
N ALA A 21 18.17 -27.14 -2.08
CA ALA A 21 17.15 -26.21 -1.61
C ALA A 21 16.21 -26.78 -0.54
N ALA A 22 16.31 -28.07 -0.21
CA ALA A 22 15.30 -28.80 0.58
C ALA A 22 14.90 -28.13 1.91
N ASN A 23 15.84 -27.44 2.57
CA ASN A 23 15.62 -26.75 3.85
C ASN A 23 16.01 -25.27 3.83
N ALA A 24 16.26 -24.70 2.65
CA ALA A 24 16.70 -23.32 2.55
C ALA A 24 15.49 -22.36 2.57
N ASP A 25 15.61 -21.25 3.28
CA ASP A 25 14.67 -20.13 3.23
C ASP A 25 14.92 -19.23 2.02
N SER A 26 16.09 -19.34 1.40
CA SER A 26 16.43 -18.68 0.15
C SER A 26 17.13 -19.66 -0.78
N PHE A 27 16.64 -19.78 -2.01
CA PHE A 27 17.18 -20.69 -3.02
C PHE A 27 16.93 -20.15 -4.42
N VAL A 28 17.51 -20.80 -5.42
CA VAL A 28 17.52 -20.31 -6.80
C VAL A 28 16.90 -21.36 -7.70
N ILE A 29 15.95 -20.95 -8.54
CA ILE A 29 15.41 -21.77 -9.62
C ILE A 29 16.03 -21.26 -10.93
N ALA A 30 16.80 -22.13 -11.60
CA ALA A 30 17.28 -21.87 -12.95
C ALA A 30 16.22 -22.31 -13.96
N ARG A 31 15.77 -21.39 -14.82
CA ARG A 31 14.76 -21.67 -15.86
C ARG A 31 15.22 -21.07 -17.18
N ALA A 32 15.61 -21.92 -18.13
CA ALA A 32 16.27 -21.48 -19.37
C ALA A 32 17.50 -20.61 -19.06
N HIS A 33 17.47 -19.33 -19.43
CA HIS A 33 18.54 -18.35 -19.19
C HIS A 33 18.24 -17.43 -18.00
N LEU A 34 17.19 -17.70 -17.23
CA LEU A 34 16.78 -16.93 -16.07
C LEU A 34 17.29 -17.53 -14.77
N ARG A 35 17.72 -16.63 -13.89
CA ARG A 35 17.98 -16.91 -12.48
C ARG A 35 16.86 -16.29 -11.65
N ILE A 36 16.02 -17.13 -11.05
CA ILE A 36 14.92 -16.69 -10.19
C ILE A 36 15.30 -17.01 -8.74
N ASP A 37 15.58 -15.97 -7.96
CA ASP A 37 15.78 -16.08 -6.52
C ASP A 37 14.40 -16.23 -5.85
N VAL A 38 14.25 -17.25 -5.02
CA VAL A 38 13.04 -17.55 -4.26
C VAL A 38 13.37 -17.36 -2.78
N ILE A 39 12.61 -16.48 -2.12
CA ILE A 39 12.76 -16.19 -0.70
C ILE A 39 11.45 -16.58 -0.01
N TYR A 40 11.55 -17.52 0.91
CA TYR A 40 10.48 -17.92 1.81
C TYR A 40 10.72 -17.34 3.20
N THR A 41 9.67 -16.85 3.83
CA THR A 41 9.68 -16.42 5.23
C THR A 41 8.51 -17.10 5.91
N GLY A 42 8.77 -17.94 6.91
CA GLY A 42 7.72 -18.62 7.69
C GLY A 42 7.20 -17.78 8.86
N GLY A 43 6.20 -18.30 9.58
CA GLY A 43 5.65 -17.69 10.81
C GLY A 43 4.22 -17.17 10.64
N SER A 44 3.81 -16.22 11.50
CA SER A 44 2.44 -15.66 11.48
C SER A 44 2.13 -14.80 10.24
N SER A 45 3.16 -14.39 9.50
CA SER A 45 3.05 -13.61 8.27
C SER A 45 3.89 -14.26 7.18
N SER A 46 3.61 -15.55 6.94
CA SER A 46 4.35 -16.31 5.97
C SER A 46 4.22 -15.73 4.56
N SER A 47 5.31 -15.78 3.81
CA SER A 47 5.37 -15.23 2.46
C SER A 47 6.37 -15.97 1.57
N VAL A 48 6.09 -15.93 0.27
CA VAL A 48 7.01 -16.38 -0.77
C VAL A 48 7.21 -15.22 -1.73
N THR A 49 8.48 -14.92 -2.01
CA THR A 49 8.88 -13.89 -2.97
C THR A 49 9.69 -14.54 -4.08
N LEU A 50 9.26 -14.35 -5.33
CA LEU A 50 10.05 -14.61 -6.53
C LEU A 50 10.72 -13.29 -6.95
N LYS A 51 12.01 -13.34 -7.26
CA LYS A 51 12.79 -12.17 -7.60
C LYS A 51 13.80 -12.50 -8.70
N ALA A 52 13.93 -11.63 -9.69
CA ALA A 52 14.95 -11.77 -10.72
C ALA A 52 15.35 -10.40 -11.27
N THR A 53 16.61 -10.26 -11.70
CA THR A 53 16.99 -9.17 -12.60
C THR A 53 16.39 -9.45 -13.98
N TYR A 54 15.98 -8.41 -14.70
CA TYR A 54 15.38 -8.60 -16.03
C TYR A 54 16.18 -7.97 -17.18
N ASP A 55 17.16 -7.10 -16.88
CA ASP A 55 17.95 -6.38 -17.89
C ASP A 55 18.61 -7.30 -18.94
N HIS A 56 18.99 -8.52 -18.55
CA HIS A 56 19.66 -9.48 -19.44
C HIS A 56 18.70 -10.28 -20.34
N VAL A 57 17.39 -10.24 -20.07
CA VAL A 57 16.35 -10.96 -20.85
C VAL A 57 15.36 -10.03 -21.53
N ALA A 58 15.43 -8.74 -21.17
CA ALA A 58 14.53 -7.73 -21.66
C ALA A 58 14.71 -7.55 -23.18
N LYS A 59 13.60 -7.37 -23.89
CA LYS A 59 13.60 -7.29 -25.35
C LYS A 59 13.65 -5.83 -25.80
N PRO A 60 14.32 -5.50 -26.91
CA PRO A 60 14.17 -4.20 -27.55
C PRO A 60 12.69 -3.93 -27.84
N VAL A 61 12.26 -2.68 -27.67
CA VAL A 61 10.89 -2.31 -28.01
C VAL A 61 10.77 -2.30 -29.53
N SER A 62 9.87 -3.12 -30.07
CA SER A 62 9.50 -3.00 -31.48
C SER A 62 8.82 -1.65 -31.67
N PRO A 63 9.15 -0.88 -32.71
CA PRO A 63 8.57 0.44 -32.92
C PRO A 63 7.04 0.28 -33.04
N ALA A 64 6.32 0.72 -32.01
CA ALA A 64 4.92 1.04 -32.17
C ALA A 64 4.83 2.21 -33.15
N GLU A 65 3.89 2.14 -34.08
CA GLU A 65 3.68 3.11 -35.17
C GLU A 65 3.96 4.55 -34.72
N GLY A 66 5.12 5.10 -35.10
CA GLY A 66 5.50 6.50 -34.81
C GLY A 66 6.81 6.73 -34.02
N TYR A 67 7.38 5.72 -33.35
CA TYR A 67 8.71 5.86 -32.74
C TYR A 67 9.80 5.47 -33.74
N ARG A 68 10.58 6.46 -34.21
CA ARG A 68 11.60 6.27 -35.27
C ARG A 68 12.85 5.49 -34.83
N ASP A 69 13.02 5.27 -33.53
CA ASP A 69 14.14 4.53 -32.98
C ASP A 69 13.71 3.15 -32.51
N VAL A 70 14.08 2.12 -33.28
CA VAL A 70 14.14 0.74 -32.78
C VAL A 70 15.20 0.73 -31.67
N GLY A 71 14.79 0.49 -30.42
CA GLY A 71 15.74 0.70 -29.33
C GLY A 71 15.25 0.35 -27.94
N LEU A 72 16.09 0.69 -26.98
CA LEU A 72 15.83 0.55 -25.55
C LEU A 72 14.79 1.58 -25.13
N LEU A 73 13.81 1.16 -24.32
CA LEU A 73 12.83 2.04 -23.71
C LEU A 73 13.56 3.04 -22.80
N ARG A 74 13.35 4.34 -23.03
CA ARG A 74 13.95 5.38 -22.19
C ARG A 74 13.00 5.69 -21.05
N ALA A 75 13.39 5.35 -19.81
CA ALA A 75 12.54 5.58 -18.64
C ALA A 75 13.38 5.88 -17.39
N PRO A 76 12.84 6.61 -16.41
CA PRO A 76 13.48 6.73 -15.11
C PRO A 76 13.48 5.38 -14.40
N ARG A 77 14.57 5.10 -13.67
CA ARG A 77 14.69 3.90 -12.81
C ARG A 77 14.87 4.34 -11.35
N PRO A 78 14.29 3.62 -10.38
CA PRO A 78 13.29 2.57 -10.57
C PRO A 78 11.98 3.11 -11.17
N MET A 79 11.34 2.37 -12.08
CA MET A 79 9.98 2.70 -12.55
C MET A 79 8.93 2.37 -11.48
N HIS A 80 9.23 1.41 -10.61
CA HIS A 80 8.40 1.00 -9.47
C HIS A 80 6.92 0.81 -9.83
N ILE A 81 6.66 0.07 -10.93
CA ILE A 81 5.30 -0.24 -11.36
C ILE A 81 4.80 -1.41 -10.51
N THR A 82 3.94 -1.12 -9.55
CA THR A 82 3.33 -2.10 -8.65
C THR A 82 1.95 -2.50 -9.16
N LEU A 83 1.79 -3.79 -9.41
CA LEU A 83 0.57 -4.46 -9.83
C LEU A 83 0.02 -5.26 -8.65
N ARG A 84 -1.23 -5.03 -8.26
CA ARG A 84 -1.88 -5.77 -7.17
C ARG A 84 -3.36 -5.98 -7.47
N PRO A 85 -4.04 -6.94 -6.83
CA PRO A 85 -5.49 -7.03 -6.91
C PRO A 85 -6.13 -5.71 -6.47
N GLU A 86 -7.13 -5.25 -7.21
CA GLU A 86 -7.90 -4.07 -6.82
C GLU A 86 -8.66 -4.32 -5.52
N ASP A 87 -8.54 -3.41 -4.55
CA ASP A 87 -9.27 -3.49 -3.29
C ASP A 87 -10.48 -2.54 -3.26
N ALA A 88 -11.33 -2.66 -2.23
CA ALA A 88 -12.54 -1.84 -2.11
C ALA A 88 -12.22 -0.32 -1.99
N GLY A 89 -11.06 0.03 -1.45
CA GLY A 89 -10.60 1.41 -1.35
C GLY A 89 -10.22 1.99 -2.72
N ASP A 90 -9.58 1.20 -3.57
CA ASP A 90 -9.28 1.57 -4.96
C ASP A 90 -10.57 1.82 -5.76
N VAL A 91 -11.53 0.90 -5.66
CA VAL A 91 -12.83 1.03 -6.32
C VAL A 91 -13.55 2.30 -5.87
N ALA A 92 -13.51 2.61 -4.57
CA ALA A 92 -14.08 3.85 -4.04
C ALA A 92 -13.33 5.09 -4.57
N ALA A 93 -12.00 5.06 -4.60
CA ALA A 93 -11.17 6.16 -5.11
C ALA A 93 -11.39 6.43 -6.61
N LYS A 94 -11.58 5.37 -7.42
CA LYS A 94 -11.98 5.48 -8.84
C LYS A 94 -13.33 6.14 -8.99
N ARG A 95 -14.33 5.71 -8.21
CA ARG A 95 -15.68 6.30 -8.23
C ARG A 95 -15.66 7.78 -7.89
N GLU A 96 -14.79 8.19 -6.95
CA GLU A 96 -14.59 9.59 -6.58
C GLU A 96 -13.68 10.37 -7.56
N ARG A 97 -13.14 9.72 -8.62
CA ARG A 97 -12.20 10.30 -9.60
C ARG A 97 -10.95 10.92 -8.94
N LEU A 98 -10.50 10.32 -7.84
CA LEU A 98 -9.33 10.77 -7.08
C LEU A 98 -8.03 10.15 -7.59
N SER A 99 -8.06 8.87 -7.98
CA SER A 99 -6.95 8.21 -8.65
C SER A 99 -7.02 8.46 -10.16
N VAL A 100 -5.90 8.88 -10.75
CA VAL A 100 -5.67 8.74 -12.18
C VAL A 100 -4.88 7.45 -12.33
N GLU A 101 -5.58 6.34 -12.12
CA GLU A 101 -5.01 5.05 -12.43
C GLU A 101 -4.81 4.95 -13.94
N TRP A 102 -3.67 4.43 -14.35
CA TRP A 102 -3.45 4.11 -15.75
C TRP A 102 -4.29 2.90 -16.14
N GLN A 103 -5.08 3.04 -17.20
CA GLN A 103 -5.88 1.96 -17.75
C GLN A 103 -5.18 1.40 -18.97
N THR A 104 -5.06 0.07 -19.04
CA THR A 104 -4.42 -0.62 -20.16
C THR A 104 -5.31 -0.63 -21.41
N GLY A 105 -6.63 -0.49 -21.23
CA GLY A 105 -7.64 -0.71 -22.26
C GLY A 105 -8.07 -2.18 -22.39
N ASP A 106 -7.50 -3.07 -21.57
CA ASP A 106 -7.87 -4.47 -21.44
C ASP A 106 -8.84 -4.62 -20.26
N GLU A 107 -10.13 -4.78 -20.56
CA GLU A 107 -11.17 -4.78 -19.53
C GLU A 107 -10.99 -5.89 -18.48
N GLU A 108 -10.45 -7.06 -18.85
CA GLU A 108 -10.25 -8.11 -17.86
C GLU A 108 -9.13 -7.72 -16.90
N PHE A 109 -8.01 -7.22 -17.44
CA PHE A 109 -6.90 -6.78 -16.63
C PHE A 109 -7.28 -5.59 -15.74
N ASP A 110 -7.89 -4.56 -16.32
CA ASP A 110 -8.23 -3.30 -15.64
C ASP A 110 -9.29 -3.48 -14.54
N ARG A 111 -10.11 -4.55 -14.61
CA ARG A 111 -11.06 -4.93 -13.53
C ARG A 111 -10.43 -5.71 -12.39
N ARG A 112 -9.27 -6.34 -12.61
CA ARG A 112 -8.67 -7.30 -11.68
C ARG A 112 -7.39 -6.78 -11.03
N VAL A 113 -6.69 -5.89 -11.71
CA VAL A 113 -5.36 -5.42 -11.33
C VAL A 113 -5.35 -3.91 -11.24
N TYR A 114 -4.98 -3.42 -10.06
CA TYR A 114 -4.65 -2.02 -9.82
C TYR A 114 -3.20 -1.73 -10.25
N VAL A 115 -3.00 -0.68 -11.05
CA VAL A 115 -1.65 -0.22 -11.49
C VAL A 115 -1.21 1.02 -10.71
N ASP A 116 -0.21 0.86 -9.86
CA ASP A 116 0.48 1.95 -9.15
C ASP A 116 1.87 2.16 -9.78
N SER A 117 2.25 3.40 -10.12
CA SER A 117 3.57 3.67 -10.68
C SER A 117 4.06 5.08 -10.35
N ASP A 118 5.38 5.20 -10.18
CA ASP A 118 6.07 6.48 -10.07
C ASP A 118 6.13 7.24 -11.41
N THR A 119 6.02 6.55 -12.55
CA THR A 119 5.98 7.19 -13.87
C THR A 119 4.55 7.50 -14.30
N THR A 120 4.37 8.66 -14.94
CA THR A 120 3.10 9.07 -15.57
C THR A 120 3.15 9.00 -17.09
N ASP A 121 4.31 8.59 -17.65
CA ASP A 121 4.50 8.46 -19.09
C ASP A 121 3.70 7.25 -19.61
N ARG A 122 2.62 7.55 -20.34
CA ARG A 122 1.74 6.54 -20.93
C ARG A 122 2.46 5.66 -21.94
N ALA A 123 3.47 6.15 -22.64
CA ALA A 123 4.23 5.34 -23.59
C ALA A 123 5.08 4.28 -22.85
N VAL A 124 5.72 4.67 -21.75
CA VAL A 124 6.45 3.74 -20.87
C VAL A 124 5.51 2.69 -20.31
N LEU A 125 4.38 3.10 -19.73
CA LEU A 125 3.40 2.17 -19.14
C LEU A 125 2.81 1.22 -20.19
N SER A 126 2.48 1.71 -21.39
CA SER A 126 1.94 0.87 -22.47
C SER A 126 2.98 -0.13 -22.98
N ALA A 127 4.25 0.26 -23.07
CA ALA A 127 5.34 -0.62 -23.49
C ALA A 127 5.65 -1.71 -22.45
N VAL A 128 5.67 -1.34 -21.16
CA VAL A 128 5.92 -2.27 -20.05
C VAL A 128 4.73 -3.22 -19.85
N LEU A 129 3.50 -2.71 -19.86
CA LEU A 129 2.27 -3.47 -19.59
C LEU A 129 1.60 -3.93 -20.89
N ASN A 130 2.40 -4.50 -21.79
CA ASN A 130 1.92 -5.15 -23.02
C ASN A 130 1.07 -6.39 -22.72
N ALA A 131 0.39 -6.93 -23.74
CA ALA A 131 -0.57 -8.02 -23.59
C ALA A 131 0.01 -9.27 -22.90
N GLU A 132 1.25 -9.64 -23.21
CA GLU A 132 1.92 -10.80 -22.61
C GLU A 132 2.26 -10.57 -21.13
N VAL A 133 2.73 -9.38 -20.79
CA VAL A 133 3.00 -9.00 -19.38
C VAL A 133 1.71 -8.97 -18.57
N ARG A 134 0.61 -8.49 -19.16
CA ARG A 134 -0.72 -8.51 -18.54
C ARG A 134 -1.21 -9.93 -18.28
N ALA A 135 -1.16 -10.79 -19.30
CA ALA A 135 -1.57 -12.19 -19.18
C ALA A 135 -0.72 -12.95 -18.14
N ALA A 136 0.60 -12.75 -18.14
CA ALA A 136 1.50 -13.36 -17.16
C ALA A 136 1.23 -12.87 -15.73
N THR A 137 0.94 -11.59 -15.56
CA THR A 137 0.52 -11.02 -14.28
C THR A 137 -0.78 -11.63 -13.79
N LEU A 138 -1.82 -11.71 -14.64
CA LEU A 138 -3.10 -12.34 -14.27
C LEU A 138 -2.90 -13.81 -13.84
N ALA A 139 -2.04 -14.56 -14.56
CA ALA A 139 -1.70 -15.92 -14.18
C ALA A 139 -1.04 -16.01 -12.79
N LEU A 140 -0.14 -15.08 -12.45
CA LEU A 140 0.45 -15.00 -11.10
C LEU A 140 -0.62 -14.69 -10.04
N MET A 141 -1.52 -13.74 -10.32
CA MET A 141 -2.61 -13.37 -9.40
C MET A 141 -3.58 -14.54 -9.18
N ASP A 142 -3.91 -15.30 -10.23
CA ASP A 142 -4.71 -16.52 -10.15
C ASP A 142 -4.05 -17.58 -9.27
N LEU A 143 -2.72 -17.67 -9.30
CA LEU A 143 -1.92 -18.52 -8.43
C LEU A 143 -1.74 -17.95 -7.02
N GLY A 144 -2.41 -16.85 -6.68
CA GLY A 144 -2.48 -16.29 -5.34
C GLY A 144 -1.36 -15.30 -5.00
N PHE A 145 -0.55 -14.88 -5.97
CA PHE A 145 0.34 -13.74 -5.78
C PHE A 145 -0.51 -12.48 -5.57
N LYS A 146 -0.06 -11.60 -4.68
CA LYS A 146 -0.79 -10.39 -4.28
C LYS A 146 -0.13 -9.12 -4.81
N THR A 147 1.14 -9.21 -5.19
CA THR A 147 1.89 -8.05 -5.64
C THR A 147 2.92 -8.50 -6.67
N VAL A 148 3.00 -7.76 -7.76
CA VAL A 148 4.09 -7.84 -8.74
C VAL A 148 4.65 -6.43 -8.91
N ILE A 149 5.93 -6.25 -8.61
CA ILE A 149 6.64 -4.97 -8.75
C ILE A 149 7.59 -5.11 -9.93
N ILE A 150 7.43 -4.25 -10.93
CA ILE A 150 8.31 -4.17 -12.09
C ILE A 150 9.28 -3.01 -11.89
N ASP A 151 10.57 -3.33 -11.98
CA ASP A 151 11.69 -2.41 -11.87
C ASP A 151 11.86 -1.77 -10.48
N ASP A 152 12.07 -2.63 -9.47
CA ASP A 152 12.62 -2.23 -8.17
C ASP A 152 14.15 -2.40 -8.21
N GLY A 153 14.87 -1.33 -8.53
CA GLY A 153 16.33 -1.39 -8.68
C GLY A 153 16.81 -2.34 -9.77
N GLY A 154 16.05 -2.46 -10.86
CA GLY A 154 16.31 -3.38 -11.97
C GLY A 154 15.93 -4.83 -11.76
N GLN A 155 15.09 -5.06 -10.76
CA GLN A 155 14.54 -6.36 -10.44
C GLN A 155 13.03 -6.35 -10.63
N VAL A 156 12.49 -7.52 -10.94
CA VAL A 156 11.07 -7.80 -10.86
C VAL A 156 10.85 -8.66 -9.63
N ILE A 157 9.80 -8.36 -8.89
CA ILE A 157 9.46 -9.02 -7.64
C ILE A 157 8.00 -9.46 -7.71
N ALA A 158 7.71 -10.74 -7.50
CA ALA A 158 6.35 -11.23 -7.30
C ALA A 158 6.21 -11.83 -5.90
N ARG A 159 5.21 -11.41 -5.13
CA ARG A 159 5.03 -11.83 -3.75
C ARG A 159 3.65 -12.46 -3.50
N VAL A 160 3.66 -13.60 -2.81
CA VAL A 160 2.51 -14.15 -2.08
C VAL A 160 2.68 -13.74 -0.62
N VAL A 161 1.66 -13.12 -0.02
CA VAL A 161 1.59 -12.80 1.40
C VAL A 161 0.32 -13.42 1.94
N GLU A 162 0.40 -14.06 3.11
CA GLU A 162 -0.71 -14.73 3.79
C GLU A 162 -1.35 -15.77 2.86
N PHE A 163 -1.09 -17.06 3.08
CA PHE A 163 -1.61 -18.13 2.23
C PHE A 163 -3.13 -18.30 2.43
N VAL A 164 -3.92 -17.32 1.98
CA VAL A 164 -5.39 -17.28 2.10
C VAL A 164 -6.04 -18.41 1.29
N GLN A 165 -5.33 -18.99 0.32
CA GLN A 165 -5.81 -20.13 -0.44
C GLN A 165 -5.87 -21.37 0.43
N ARG A 166 -7.09 -21.80 0.78
CA ARG A 166 -7.34 -22.98 1.62
C ARG A 166 -7.18 -24.33 0.92
N VAL A 167 -7.11 -24.35 -0.42
CA VAL A 167 -7.08 -25.58 -1.21
C VAL A 167 -5.76 -25.65 -1.98
N PRO A 168 -4.92 -26.67 -1.71
CA PRO A 168 -3.72 -26.93 -2.50
C PRO A 168 -4.05 -27.10 -3.98
N ARG A 169 -3.24 -26.50 -4.87
CA ARG A 169 -3.35 -26.67 -6.32
C ARG A 169 -2.11 -27.40 -6.82
N ALA A 170 -2.31 -28.47 -7.57
CA ALA A 170 -1.20 -29.25 -8.13
C ALA A 170 -0.37 -28.41 -9.12
N ASN A 171 0.96 -28.51 -9.03
CA ASN A 171 1.92 -27.82 -9.89
C ASN A 171 1.90 -26.29 -9.77
N ARG A 172 1.36 -25.75 -8.67
CA ARG A 172 1.29 -24.30 -8.44
C ARG A 172 2.67 -23.63 -8.53
N GLY A 173 3.70 -24.25 -7.95
CA GLY A 173 5.07 -23.75 -7.98
C GLY A 173 5.64 -23.68 -9.40
N ARG A 174 5.43 -24.73 -10.20
CA ARG A 174 5.87 -24.75 -11.60
C ARG A 174 5.14 -23.71 -12.44
N LEU A 175 3.82 -23.62 -12.30
CA LEU A 175 3.01 -22.62 -13.01
C LEU A 175 3.40 -21.19 -12.62
N ALA A 176 3.75 -20.95 -11.35
CA ALA A 176 4.20 -19.65 -10.88
C ALA A 176 5.55 -19.26 -11.49
N VAL A 177 6.51 -20.18 -11.50
CA VAL A 177 7.82 -19.98 -12.14
C VAL A 177 7.66 -19.71 -13.64
N ASP A 178 6.78 -20.45 -14.32
CA ASP A 178 6.53 -20.26 -15.76
C ASP A 178 5.85 -18.93 -16.05
N ALA A 179 4.86 -18.52 -15.26
CA ALA A 179 4.23 -17.21 -15.38
C ALA A 179 5.23 -16.08 -15.12
N PHE A 180 6.07 -16.19 -14.08
CA PHE A 180 7.11 -15.22 -13.76
C PHE A 180 8.17 -15.12 -14.86
N ALA A 181 8.61 -16.26 -15.41
CA ALA A 181 9.54 -16.30 -16.53
C ALA A 181 8.97 -15.66 -17.81
N ARG A 182 7.69 -15.91 -18.13
CA ARG A 182 7.00 -15.24 -19.24
C ARG A 182 6.88 -13.74 -19.05
N LEU A 183 6.61 -13.29 -17.82
CA LEU A 183 6.59 -11.87 -17.50
C LEU A 183 7.97 -11.25 -17.79
N LEU A 184 9.03 -11.82 -17.22
CA LEU A 184 10.41 -11.34 -17.41
C LEU A 184 10.81 -11.28 -18.90
N GLY A 185 10.54 -12.35 -19.66
CA GLY A 185 10.90 -12.44 -21.07
C GLY A 185 10.08 -11.55 -22.01
N ASN A 186 9.07 -10.84 -21.52
CA ASN A 186 8.27 -9.89 -22.32
C ASN A 186 8.39 -8.45 -21.83
N LEU A 187 9.27 -8.18 -20.86
CA LEU A 187 9.58 -6.81 -20.47
C LEU A 187 10.48 -6.13 -21.51
N PRO A 188 10.27 -4.82 -21.74
CA PRO A 188 11.14 -4.05 -22.62
C PRO A 188 12.48 -3.79 -21.94
N ALA A 189 13.56 -3.75 -22.73
CA ALA A 189 14.87 -3.37 -22.26
C ALA A 189 14.90 -1.85 -22.00
N VAL A 190 15.33 -1.44 -20.80
CA VAL A 190 15.21 -0.06 -20.33
C VAL A 190 16.58 0.61 -20.26
N THR A 191 16.72 1.79 -20.87
CA THR A 191 17.81 2.72 -20.61
C THR A 191 17.37 3.73 -19.57
N HIS A 192 18.14 3.82 -18.48
CA HIS A 192 17.89 4.81 -17.44
C HIS A 192 18.02 6.23 -17.99
N VAL A 193 17.01 7.06 -17.73
CA VAL A 193 17.08 8.50 -17.93
C VAL A 193 16.98 9.16 -16.57
N GLU A 194 17.94 10.03 -16.24
CA GLU A 194 17.83 10.88 -15.07
C GLU A 194 16.65 11.84 -15.25
N THR A 195 15.55 11.56 -14.57
CA THR A 195 14.52 12.56 -14.34
C THR A 195 14.84 13.26 -13.03
N ALA A 196 14.98 14.59 -13.07
CA ALA A 196 14.95 15.40 -11.86
C ALA A 196 13.62 15.12 -11.15
N ARG A 197 13.64 14.35 -10.06
CA ARG A 197 12.44 14.14 -9.25
C ARG A 197 11.97 15.53 -8.80
N PRO A 198 10.75 15.97 -9.16
CA PRO A 198 10.25 17.22 -8.62
C PRO A 198 10.21 17.06 -7.10
N ALA A 199 10.98 17.88 -6.39
CA ALA A 199 10.99 17.89 -4.93
C ALA A 199 9.55 18.08 -4.48
N VAL A 200 8.95 17.08 -3.83
CA VAL A 200 7.57 17.18 -3.34
C VAL A 200 7.60 18.13 -2.15
N PRO A 201 7.20 19.40 -2.28
CA PRO A 201 7.53 20.44 -1.31
C PRO A 201 6.78 20.29 0.01
N LEU A 202 5.88 19.30 0.12
CA LEU A 202 4.98 19.12 1.24
C LEU A 202 5.21 17.83 2.04
N LEU A 203 6.14 16.96 1.66
CA LEU A 203 6.38 15.71 2.38
C LEU A 203 6.73 15.97 3.87
N GLY A 204 7.50 17.04 4.12
CA GLY A 204 7.82 17.51 5.47
C GLY A 204 6.59 17.96 6.27
N TRP A 205 5.68 18.72 5.64
CA TRP A 205 4.45 19.19 6.28
C TRP A 205 3.48 18.05 6.62
N THR A 206 3.29 17.09 5.70
CA THR A 206 2.47 15.90 6.00
C THR A 206 3.06 15.05 7.12
N ARG A 207 4.39 14.89 7.18
CA ARG A 207 5.06 14.17 8.28
C ARG A 207 4.89 14.89 9.62
N LEU A 208 5.06 16.21 9.61
CA LEU A 208 4.87 17.04 10.80
C LEU A 208 3.43 16.96 11.33
N LEU A 209 2.43 17.15 10.46
CA LEU A 209 1.02 17.05 10.83
C LEU A 209 0.63 15.63 11.25
N GLY A 210 1.24 14.61 10.64
CA GLY A 210 1.08 13.22 11.06
C GLY A 210 1.62 12.95 12.46
N ALA A 211 2.82 13.45 12.76
CA ALA A 211 3.41 13.34 14.09
C ALA A 211 2.58 14.09 15.15
N ILE A 212 2.16 15.32 14.85
CA ILE A 212 1.28 16.11 15.73
C ILE A 212 -0.04 15.36 15.96
N GLY A 213 -0.64 14.81 14.90
CA GLY A 213 -1.87 14.03 14.99
C GLY A 213 -1.72 12.78 15.86
N ALA A 214 -0.65 12.00 15.67
CA ALA A 214 -0.40 10.78 16.43
C ALA A 214 -0.11 11.06 17.92
N ILE A 215 0.75 12.04 18.21
CA ILE A 215 1.04 12.48 19.58
C ILE A 215 -0.24 13.00 20.24
N GLY A 216 -0.99 13.84 19.52
CA GLY A 216 -2.26 14.37 19.97
C GLY A 216 -3.25 13.26 20.31
N TRP A 217 -3.41 12.25 19.45
CA TRP A 217 -4.30 11.12 19.69
C TRP A 217 -3.90 10.30 20.93
N GLY A 218 -2.61 9.98 21.05
CA GLY A 218 -2.07 9.26 22.20
C GLY A 218 -2.31 10.00 23.52
N LEU A 219 -2.06 11.31 23.53
CA LEU A 219 -2.33 12.17 24.67
C LEU A 219 -3.83 12.25 24.99
N ASN A 220 -4.69 12.37 23.98
CA ASN A 220 -6.13 12.50 24.19
C ASN A 220 -6.75 11.21 24.75
N VAL A 221 -6.39 10.05 24.20
CA VAL A 221 -6.87 8.76 24.71
C VAL A 221 -6.34 8.50 26.11
N GLY A 222 -5.05 8.76 26.35
CA GLY A 222 -4.47 8.64 27.68
C GLY A 222 -5.13 9.57 28.69
N TYR A 223 -5.38 10.81 28.30
CA TYR A 223 -6.02 11.82 29.15
C TYR A 223 -7.49 11.50 29.44
N VAL A 224 -8.29 11.16 28.43
CA VAL A 224 -9.70 10.74 28.61
C VAL A 224 -9.77 9.50 29.51
N GLY A 225 -8.89 8.52 29.30
CA GLY A 225 -8.76 7.37 30.19
C GLY A 225 -8.48 7.78 31.64
N LEU A 226 -7.56 8.71 31.85
CA LEU A 226 -7.18 9.20 33.18
C LEU A 226 -8.30 10.01 33.84
N VAL A 227 -9.02 10.85 33.09
CA VAL A 227 -10.20 11.59 33.57
C VAL A 227 -11.33 10.64 33.95
N LEU A 228 -11.62 9.63 33.12
CA LEU A 228 -12.63 8.62 33.43
C LEU A 228 -12.25 7.79 34.66
N MET A 229 -10.97 7.41 34.80
CA MET A 229 -10.48 6.72 36.00
C MET A 229 -10.60 7.58 37.26
N ALA A 230 -10.20 8.85 37.18
CA ALA A 230 -10.34 9.79 38.29
C ALA A 230 -11.82 9.99 38.68
N PHE A 231 -12.70 10.14 37.68
CA PHE A 231 -14.14 10.25 37.91
C PHE A 231 -14.69 8.99 38.57
N HIS A 232 -14.31 7.80 38.10
CA HIS A 232 -14.76 6.53 38.66
C HIS A 232 -14.26 6.30 40.10
N ALA A 233 -13.03 6.72 40.40
CA ALA A 233 -12.45 6.64 41.74
C ALA A 233 -13.18 7.58 42.74
N VAL A 234 -13.65 8.74 42.28
CA VAL A 234 -14.42 9.69 43.09
C VAL A 234 -15.87 9.23 43.25
N SER A 235 -16.53 8.83 42.16
CA SER A 235 -17.94 8.42 42.17
C SER A 235 -18.17 7.06 42.84
N GLY A 236 -17.18 6.17 42.86
CA GLY A 236 -17.22 4.94 43.66
C GLY A 236 -17.29 5.15 45.18
N ARG A 237 -17.04 6.37 45.67
CA ARG A 237 -17.18 6.75 47.09
C ARG A 237 -18.50 7.46 47.41
N ALA A 238 -19.26 7.88 46.41
CA ALA A 238 -20.43 8.74 46.56
C ALA A 238 -21.71 8.03 46.11
N SER A 239 -22.11 6.98 46.83
CA SER A 239 -23.45 6.42 46.68
C SER A 239 -24.47 7.31 47.39
N ARG A 240 -25.27 8.08 46.62
CA ARG A 240 -26.59 8.70 46.92
C ARG A 240 -26.76 10.23 46.74
N GLU A 241 -26.10 10.88 45.77
CA GLU A 241 -26.50 12.25 45.40
C GLU A 241 -26.79 12.42 43.89
N PRO A 242 -27.70 13.34 43.53
CA PRO A 242 -28.15 13.57 42.15
C PRO A 242 -26.99 13.93 41.22
N GLU A 243 -27.13 13.58 39.93
CA GLU A 243 -26.08 13.70 38.91
C GLU A 243 -25.29 15.02 39.03
N PRO A 244 -23.96 14.96 39.16
CA PRO A 244 -23.16 16.16 39.31
C PRO A 244 -23.26 17.01 38.04
N PRO A 245 -23.49 18.34 38.14
CA PRO A 245 -23.62 19.25 37.00
C PRO A 245 -22.41 19.27 36.05
N GLY A 246 -21.28 18.64 36.43
CA GLY A 246 -20.08 18.50 35.59
C GLY A 246 -20.20 17.47 34.45
N THR A 247 -21.14 16.52 34.50
CA THR A 247 -21.24 15.48 33.47
C THR A 247 -21.69 16.06 32.12
N LEU A 248 -22.73 16.92 32.13
CA LEU A 248 -23.22 17.57 30.92
C LEU A 248 -22.18 18.51 30.30
N ALA A 249 -21.43 19.25 31.13
CA ALA A 249 -20.36 20.11 30.65
C ALA A 249 -19.23 19.29 29.97
N THR A 250 -18.86 18.15 30.55
CA THR A 250 -17.85 17.25 29.97
C THR A 250 -18.30 16.68 28.62
N ILE A 251 -19.55 16.23 28.54
CA ILE A 251 -20.14 15.72 27.28
C ILE A 251 -20.15 16.83 26.22
N ALA A 252 -20.51 18.07 26.58
CA ALA A 252 -20.51 19.20 25.67
C ALA A 252 -19.10 19.52 25.13
N VAL A 253 -18.08 19.51 25.99
CA VAL A 253 -16.68 19.72 25.58
C VAL A 253 -16.22 18.64 24.59
N ILE A 254 -16.52 17.37 24.87
CA ILE A 254 -16.19 16.25 23.97
C ILE A 254 -16.91 16.42 22.63
N ALA A 255 -18.20 16.75 22.63
CA ALA A 255 -18.98 16.95 21.43
C ALA A 255 -18.42 18.07 20.54
N VAL A 256 -18.08 19.23 21.14
CA VAL A 256 -17.48 20.36 20.41
C VAL A 256 -16.13 19.99 19.82
N ALA A 257 -15.28 19.28 20.58
CA ALA A 257 -13.98 18.81 20.09
C ALA A 257 -14.12 17.87 18.89
N ILE A 258 -15.07 16.92 18.94
CA ILE A 258 -15.35 16.01 17.82
C ILE A 258 -15.83 16.79 16.59
N VAL A 259 -16.75 17.75 16.76
CA VAL A 259 -17.27 18.57 15.66
C VAL A 259 -16.14 19.37 15.00
N ALA A 260 -15.27 20.02 15.79
CA ALA A 260 -14.11 20.74 15.29
C ALA A 260 -13.15 19.81 14.51
N GLY A 261 -12.92 18.61 15.04
CA GLY A 261 -12.18 17.55 14.36
C GLY A 261 -12.76 17.21 12.99
N VAL A 262 -14.07 16.97 12.91
CA VAL A 262 -14.76 16.61 11.65
C VAL A 262 -14.66 17.74 10.63
N ILE A 263 -14.82 19.00 11.04
CA ILE A 263 -14.70 20.17 10.16
C ILE A 263 -13.28 20.26 9.60
N ALA A 264 -12.26 20.17 10.47
CA ALA A 264 -10.86 20.25 10.06
C ALA A 264 -10.48 19.10 9.11
N ALA A 265 -10.92 17.88 9.40
CA ALA A 265 -10.75 16.72 8.52
C ALA A 265 -11.35 16.94 7.13
N LYS A 266 -12.57 17.46 7.04
CA LYS A 266 -13.22 17.74 5.76
C LYS A 266 -12.45 18.79 4.94
N VAL A 267 -12.11 19.92 5.56
CA VAL A 267 -11.41 21.02 4.87
C VAL A 267 -10.01 20.60 4.44
N TYR A 268 -9.22 20.04 5.36
CA TYR A 268 -7.85 19.63 5.07
C TYR A 268 -7.79 18.45 4.11
N GLY A 269 -8.70 17.47 4.27
CA GLY A 269 -8.84 16.33 3.37
C GLY A 269 -9.13 16.79 1.94
N SER A 270 -10.02 17.76 1.73
CA SER A 270 -10.30 18.33 0.39
C SER A 270 -9.06 18.97 -0.23
N LEU A 271 -8.34 19.81 0.53
CA LEU A 271 -7.13 20.48 0.05
C LEU A 271 -6.02 19.49 -0.32
N VAL A 272 -5.85 18.43 0.48
CA VAL A 272 -4.87 17.38 0.17
C VAL A 272 -5.32 16.61 -1.07
N ARG A 273 -6.59 16.19 -1.16
CA ARG A 273 -7.14 15.48 -2.34
C ARG A 273 -6.87 16.23 -3.64
N GLU A 274 -7.10 17.54 -3.69
CA GLU A 274 -6.83 18.35 -4.88
C GLU A 274 -5.35 18.33 -5.27
N ARG A 275 -4.45 18.41 -4.28
CA ARG A 275 -3.00 18.43 -4.52
C ARG A 275 -2.39 17.09 -4.87
N VAL A 276 -2.93 16.00 -4.31
CA VAL A 276 -2.47 14.64 -4.62
C VAL A 276 -3.22 14.03 -5.80
N ARG A 277 -4.19 14.76 -6.38
CA ARG A 277 -4.95 14.32 -7.55
C ARG A 277 -3.99 13.91 -8.67
N GLY A 278 -4.25 12.76 -9.26
CA GLY A 278 -3.37 12.20 -10.29
C GLY A 278 -2.31 11.24 -9.77
N ARG A 279 -2.15 11.10 -8.45
CA ARG A 279 -1.30 10.06 -7.87
C ARG A 279 -2.09 8.78 -7.62
N SER A 280 -1.47 7.64 -7.85
CA SER A 280 -1.98 6.31 -7.53
C SER A 280 -2.31 6.14 -6.04
N ASN A 281 -1.48 6.69 -5.15
CA ASN A 281 -1.69 6.64 -3.70
C ASN A 281 -2.47 7.85 -3.14
N ALA A 282 -3.14 8.63 -4.00
CA ALA A 282 -3.88 9.83 -3.61
C ALA A 282 -4.89 9.57 -2.48
N HIS A 283 -5.59 8.44 -2.53
CA HIS A 283 -6.60 8.08 -1.53
C HIS A 283 -5.98 7.79 -0.15
N GLN A 284 -4.85 7.06 -0.09
CA GLN A 284 -4.13 6.80 1.16
C GLN A 284 -3.57 8.08 1.76
N LEU A 285 -2.98 8.95 0.92
CA LEU A 285 -2.45 10.23 1.35
C LEU A 285 -3.57 11.15 1.87
N ALA A 286 -4.69 11.22 1.16
CA ALA A 286 -5.85 12.00 1.56
C ALA A 286 -6.49 11.46 2.85
N PHE A 287 -6.64 10.14 2.97
CA PHE A 287 -7.19 9.49 4.17
C PHE A 287 -6.29 9.73 5.39
N THR A 288 -4.99 9.49 5.24
CA THR A 288 -4.00 9.74 6.30
C THR A 288 -4.04 11.20 6.72
N ALA A 289 -3.99 12.13 5.76
CA ALA A 289 -4.12 13.57 6.02
C ALA A 289 -5.41 13.92 6.77
N THR A 290 -6.54 13.34 6.36
CA THR A 290 -7.86 13.54 6.98
C THR A 290 -7.86 13.07 8.44
N LEU A 291 -7.33 11.88 8.71
CA LEU A 291 -7.19 11.34 10.07
C LEU A 291 -6.28 12.22 10.94
N CYS A 292 -5.14 12.65 10.41
CA CYS A 292 -4.21 13.51 11.14
C CYS A 292 -4.84 14.88 11.46
N ALA A 293 -5.57 15.48 10.52
CA ALA A 293 -6.28 16.73 10.74
C ALA A 293 -7.42 16.59 11.76
N PHE A 294 -8.19 15.49 11.70
CA PHE A 294 -9.21 15.18 12.71
C PHE A 294 -8.60 15.11 14.11
N GLY A 295 -7.55 14.30 14.27
CA GLY A 295 -6.88 14.10 15.55
C GLY A 295 -6.31 15.41 16.10
N GLY A 296 -5.54 16.14 15.29
CA GLY A 296 -4.91 17.39 15.70
C GLY A 296 -5.92 18.47 16.11
N ALA A 297 -6.95 18.71 15.30
CA ALA A 297 -7.94 19.75 15.59
C ALA A 297 -8.83 19.41 16.81
N SER A 298 -9.19 18.13 16.99
CA SER A 298 -9.95 17.69 18.17
C SER A 298 -9.16 17.94 19.45
N VAL A 299 -7.86 17.63 19.46
CA VAL A 299 -6.97 17.84 20.62
C VAL A 299 -6.85 19.33 20.94
N LEU A 300 -6.55 20.17 19.95
CA LEU A 300 -6.42 21.62 20.15
C LEU A 300 -7.71 22.23 20.72
N THR A 301 -8.86 21.84 20.18
CA THR A 301 -10.17 22.32 20.64
C THR A 301 -10.45 21.87 22.06
N PHE A 302 -10.22 20.59 22.36
CA PHE A 302 -10.42 20.04 23.69
C PHE A 302 -9.51 20.73 24.73
N THR A 303 -8.22 20.89 24.43
CA THR A 303 -7.27 21.60 25.30
C THR A 303 -7.69 23.05 25.55
N ALA A 304 -8.10 23.78 24.51
CA ALA A 304 -8.56 25.16 24.65
C ALA A 304 -9.81 25.26 25.54
N MET A 305 -10.79 24.36 25.36
CA MET A 305 -12.00 24.33 26.18
C MET A 305 -11.68 23.96 27.64
N PHE A 306 -10.80 22.99 27.86
CA PHE A 306 -10.37 22.61 29.21
C PHE A 306 -9.72 23.79 29.95
N VAL A 307 -8.79 24.49 29.30
CA VAL A 307 -8.16 25.69 29.86
C VAL A 307 -9.19 26.77 30.18
N ALA A 308 -10.17 26.98 29.30
CA ALA A 308 -11.25 27.95 29.53
C ALA A 308 -12.12 27.58 30.74
N VAL A 309 -12.49 26.31 30.89
CA VAL A 309 -13.26 25.82 32.06
C VAL A 309 -12.47 26.01 33.35
N MET A 310 -11.18 25.65 33.36
CA MET A 310 -10.33 25.83 34.54
C MET A 310 -10.16 27.31 34.91
N ALA A 311 -10.03 28.19 33.93
CA ALA A 311 -9.93 29.64 34.17
C ALA A 311 -11.23 30.24 34.73
N LEU A 312 -12.39 29.69 34.37
CA LEU A 312 -13.69 30.10 34.92
C LEU A 312 -13.94 29.54 36.32
N ALA A 313 -13.51 28.31 36.60
CA ALA A 313 -13.68 27.66 37.90
C ALA A 313 -12.76 28.25 39.00
N GLY A 314 -11.66 28.90 38.62
CA GLY A 314 -10.75 29.57 39.56
C GLY A 314 -11.16 31.00 39.92
N ARG A 315 -12.32 31.48 39.46
CA ARG A 315 -12.91 32.79 39.80
C ARG A 315 -14.10 32.61 40.72
#